data_AF-A0A529LSM2-F1
#
_entry.id   AF-A0A529LSM2-F1
#
_cell.length_a   1.000
_cell.length_b   1.000
_cell.length_c   1.000
_cell.angle_alpha   90.00
_cell.angle_beta   90.00
_cell.angle_gamma   90.00
#
_symmetry.space_group_name_H-M   'P 1'
#
loop_
_entity.id
_entity.type
_entity.pdbx_description
1 polymer ?
#
loop_
_entity_poly.entity_id
_entity_poly.type
_entity_poly.pdbx_seq_one_letter_code
_entity_poly.pdbx_strand_id
1 'polypeptide(L)'
;MAAEASGSDLIQVVALLAAGVVAVPIFKRMGLGSILGYLAAGVVIGPFGLGVFSESEAILHVAELGVVMFLFIIGLEMQPSRLWGLRREIFGLGALQVGVCALLLTGVGMAGGFPIAQSFVAGAGFVLTSTAIVMQLLEERGEIAAPKGQRIVSVLLLEDLAIVPLLA
;
A
#
# COMPACT_ATOMS: atom_id res chain seq x y z
N MET A 1 -22.71 20.89 -8.89
CA MET A 1 -23.04 21.00 -7.46
C MET A 1 -21.76 21.41 -6.75
N ALA A 2 -21.59 22.71 -6.51
CA ALA A 2 -20.50 23.22 -5.71
C ALA A 2 -20.82 22.85 -4.26
N ALA A 3 -19.99 22.01 -3.64
CA ALA A 3 -20.15 21.63 -2.25
C ALA A 3 -20.00 22.88 -1.38
N GLU A 4 -21.01 23.18 -0.56
CA GLU A 4 -20.85 24.06 0.59
C GLU A 4 -19.88 23.37 1.55
N ALA A 5 -18.59 23.65 1.41
CA ALA A 5 -17.59 23.22 2.38
C ALA A 5 -17.93 23.90 3.72
N SER A 6 -18.42 23.12 4.68
CA SER A 6 -18.64 23.62 6.03
C SER A 6 -17.29 24.01 6.63
N GLY A 7 -17.23 25.08 7.43
CA GLY A 7 -15.96 25.57 7.99
C GLY A 7 -15.16 24.52 8.78
N SER A 8 -15.83 23.48 9.28
CA SER A 8 -15.23 22.29 9.91
C SER A 8 -14.38 21.46 8.94
N ASP A 9 -14.82 21.29 7.70
CA ASP A 9 -14.19 20.39 6.73
C ASP A 9 -12.86 20.98 6.25
N LEU A 10 -12.81 22.31 6.07
CA LEU A 10 -11.57 22.99 5.73
C LEU A 10 -10.53 22.88 6.86
N ILE A 11 -10.96 23.01 8.12
CA ILE A 11 -10.06 22.86 9.28
C ILE A 11 -9.48 21.44 9.32
N GLN A 12 -10.31 20.43 9.07
CA GLN A 12 -9.88 19.03 9.01
C GLN A 12 -8.86 18.80 7.88
N VAL A 13 -9.15 19.27 6.66
CA VAL A 13 -8.22 19.15 5.52
C VAL A 13 -6.90 19.85 5.83
N VAL A 14 -6.95 21.07 6.37
CA VAL A 14 -5.74 21.83 6.75
C VAL A 14 -4.96 21.09 7.83
N ALA A 15 -5.63 20.54 8.84
CA ALA A 15 -4.98 19.78 9.90
C ALA A 15 -4.29 18.51 9.36
N LEU A 16 -4.94 17.79 8.43
CA LEU A 16 -4.38 16.61 7.79
C LEU A 16 -3.16 16.94 6.94
N LEU A 17 -3.24 17.98 6.11
CA LEU A 17 -2.11 18.46 5.31
C LEU A 17 -0.97 18.97 6.20
N ALA A 18 -1.27 19.74 7.25
CA ALA A 18 -0.27 20.26 8.18
C ALA A 18 0.44 19.14 8.94
N ALA A 19 -0.31 18.14 9.41
CA ALA A 19 0.27 16.98 10.09
C ALA A 19 1.20 16.20 9.17
N GLY A 20 0.82 15.99 7.90
CA GLY A 20 1.70 15.40 6.89
C GLY A 20 2.96 16.23 6.63
N VAL A 21 2.82 17.54 6.43
CA VAL A 21 3.92 18.48 6.19
C VAL A 21 4.90 18.56 7.36
N VAL A 22 4.43 18.34 8.59
CA VAL A 22 5.30 18.31 9.79
C VAL A 22 5.92 16.92 9.99
N ALA A 23 5.12 15.86 9.98
CA ALA A 23 5.58 14.52 10.30
C ALA A 23 6.54 13.95 9.25
N VAL A 24 6.26 14.14 7.96
CA VAL A 24 7.07 13.53 6.89
C VAL A 24 8.53 14.04 6.90
N PRO A 25 8.82 15.35 6.98
CA PRO A 25 10.20 15.82 7.09
C PRO A 25 10.90 15.36 8.37
N ILE A 26 10.19 15.24 9.49
CA ILE A 26 10.75 14.72 10.75
C ILE A 26 11.19 13.27 10.56
N PHE A 27 10.32 12.42 10.02
CA PHE A 27 10.64 11.01 9.74
C PHE A 27 11.75 10.85 8.71
N LYS A 28 11.74 11.65 7.63
CA LYS A 28 12.83 11.66 6.65
C LYS A 28 14.16 12.07 7.27
N ARG A 29 14.18 13.05 8.18
CA ARG A 29 15.40 13.45 8.90
C ARG A 29 15.92 12.36 9.84
N MET A 30 15.05 11.51 10.37
CA MET A 30 15.43 10.32 11.14
C MET A 30 15.90 9.15 10.25
N GLY A 31 15.92 9.30 8.93
CA GLY A 31 16.28 8.23 7.99
C GLY A 31 15.15 7.21 7.75
N LEU A 32 13.92 7.53 8.15
CA LEU A 32 12.73 6.70 7.93
C LEU A 32 12.02 7.13 6.62
N GLY A 33 11.28 6.20 5.99
CA GLY A 33 10.48 6.50 4.78
C GLY A 33 9.30 7.42 5.06
N SER A 34 8.81 8.15 4.06
CA SER A 34 7.69 9.11 4.25
C SER A 34 6.40 8.44 4.73
N ILE A 35 6.19 7.19 4.34
CA ILE A 35 5.00 6.40 4.66
C ILE A 35 4.83 6.28 6.17
N LEU A 36 5.92 6.07 6.91
CA LEU A 36 5.89 6.06 8.37
C LEU A 36 5.49 7.43 8.94
N GLY A 37 5.92 8.52 8.29
CA GLY A 37 5.49 9.88 8.64
C GLY A 37 4.00 10.10 8.40
N TYR A 38 3.44 9.64 7.26
CA TYR A 38 2.01 9.73 6.98
C TYR A 38 1.17 8.89 7.95
N LEU A 39 1.61 7.66 8.26
CA LEU A 39 0.94 6.80 9.24
C LEU A 39 0.97 7.40 10.64
N ALA A 40 2.13 7.91 11.08
CA ALA A 40 2.26 8.58 12.37
C ALA A 40 1.40 9.84 12.44
N ALA A 41 1.37 10.66 11.38
CA ALA A 41 0.49 11.81 11.28
C ALA A 41 -0.98 11.41 11.45
N GLY A 42 -1.42 10.37 10.74
CA GLY A 42 -2.79 9.84 10.83
C GLY A 42 -3.14 9.36 12.24
N VAL A 43 -2.24 8.63 12.91
CA VAL A 43 -2.47 8.19 14.30
C VAL A 43 -2.56 9.38 15.25
N VAL A 44 -1.73 10.40 15.07
CA VAL A 44 -1.69 11.60 15.92
C VAL A 44 -2.93 12.48 15.73
N ILE A 45 -3.42 12.67 14.51
CA ILE A 45 -4.62 13.51 14.27
C ILE A 45 -5.93 12.75 14.39
N GLY A 46 -5.87 11.42 14.32
CA GLY A 46 -7.02 10.53 14.42
C GLY A 46 -7.60 10.47 15.83
N PRO A 47 -8.62 9.60 16.03
CA PRO A 47 -9.37 9.52 17.28
C PRO A 47 -8.52 9.07 18.47
N PHE A 48 -7.43 8.34 18.23
CA PHE A 48 -6.50 7.89 19.27
C PHE A 48 -5.46 8.94 19.68
N GLY A 49 -5.36 10.06 18.97
CA GLY A 49 -4.43 11.14 19.25
C GLY A 49 -5.15 12.41 19.69
N LEU A 50 -5.10 13.44 18.86
CA LEU A 50 -5.70 14.75 19.08
C LEU A 50 -7.21 14.77 18.84
N GLY A 51 -7.79 13.73 18.22
CA GLY A 51 -9.23 13.63 17.99
C GLY A 51 -9.78 14.67 17.01
N VAL A 52 -8.93 15.21 16.11
CA VAL A 52 -9.36 16.17 15.06
C VAL A 52 -10.35 15.50 14.11
N PHE A 53 -10.20 14.19 13.93
CA PHE A 53 -11.12 13.35 13.19
C PHE A 53 -11.79 12.33 14.11
N SER A 54 -13.10 12.47 14.29
CA SER A 54 -13.94 11.58 15.10
C SER A 54 -14.75 10.58 14.27
N GLU A 55 -15.08 10.93 13.03
CA GLU A 55 -15.76 10.05 12.08
C GLU A 55 -14.78 9.53 11.03
N SER A 56 -14.56 8.20 11.03
CA SER A 56 -13.61 7.56 10.11
C SER A 56 -14.15 7.50 8.66
N GLU A 57 -15.48 7.48 8.47
CA GLU A 57 -16.12 7.31 7.16
C GLU A 57 -15.86 8.46 6.18
N ALA A 58 -15.79 9.70 6.67
CA ALA A 58 -15.51 10.87 5.82
C ALA A 58 -14.08 10.83 5.25
N ILE A 59 -13.11 10.33 6.03
CA ILE A 59 -11.72 10.20 5.59
C ILE A 59 -11.56 9.09 4.56
N LEU A 60 -12.32 7.98 4.70
CA LEU A 60 -12.22 6.84 3.80
C LEU A 60 -12.51 7.22 2.34
N HIS A 61 -13.55 8.00 2.09
CA HIS A 61 -13.90 8.44 0.74
C HIS A 61 -12.80 9.32 0.10
N VAL A 62 -12.18 10.21 0.89
CA VAL A 62 -11.07 11.04 0.43
C VAL A 62 -9.82 10.19 0.17
N ALA A 63 -9.54 9.22 1.04
CA ALA A 63 -8.43 8.30 0.89
C ALA A 63 -8.58 7.40 -0.36
N GLU A 64 -9.78 6.89 -0.63
CA GLU A 64 -10.09 6.11 -1.83
C GLU A 64 -9.82 6.92 -3.10
N LEU A 65 -10.29 8.16 -3.17
CA LEU A 65 -10.00 9.05 -4.30
C LEU A 65 -8.49 9.29 -4.45
N GLY A 66 -7.78 9.52 -3.35
CA GLY A 66 -6.32 9.68 -3.34
C GLY A 66 -5.58 8.46 -3.89
N VAL A 67 -5.97 7.25 -3.46
CA VAL A 67 -5.41 5.99 -3.94
C VAL A 67 -5.71 5.78 -5.43
N VAL A 68 -6.94 6.04 -5.88
CA VAL A 68 -7.32 5.94 -7.30
C VAL A 68 -6.48 6.88 -8.16
N MET A 69 -6.34 8.14 -7.74
CA MET A 69 -5.51 9.12 -8.46
C MET A 69 -4.03 8.71 -8.48
N PHE A 70 -3.51 8.18 -7.37
CA PHE A 70 -2.12 7.71 -7.29
C PHE A 70 -1.85 6.50 -8.20
N LEU A 71 -2.71 5.49 -8.14
CA LEU A 71 -2.61 4.31 -9.01
C LEU A 71 -2.81 4.68 -10.48
N PHE A 72 -3.64 5.68 -10.78
CA PHE A 72 -3.80 6.21 -12.14
C PHE A 72 -2.52 6.88 -12.65
N ILE A 73 -1.89 7.75 -11.85
CA ILE A 73 -0.62 8.39 -12.21
C ILE A 73 0.48 7.35 -12.44
N ILE A 74 0.61 6.38 -11.53
CA ILE A 74 1.55 5.25 -11.71
C ILE A 74 1.24 4.51 -13.01
N GLY A 75 -0.04 4.26 -13.30
CA GLY A 75 -0.50 3.61 -14.53
C GLY A 75 -0.11 4.38 -15.79
N LEU A 76 -0.16 5.71 -15.78
CA LEU A 76 0.27 6.56 -16.91
C LEU A 76 1.78 6.57 -17.12
N GLU A 77 2.56 6.46 -16.04
CA GLU A 77 4.02 6.40 -16.11
C GLU A 77 4.53 5.01 -16.57
N MET A 78 3.74 3.97 -16.33
CA MET A 78 4.04 2.60 -16.73
C MET A 78 3.90 2.39 -18.24
N GLN A 79 4.97 1.91 -18.88
CA GLN A 79 4.98 1.60 -20.30
C GLN A 79 4.56 0.13 -20.53
N PRO A 80 3.48 -0.16 -21.29
CA PRO A 80 3.00 -1.53 -21.52
C PRO A 80 4.05 -2.45 -22.18
N SER A 81 4.89 -1.90 -23.05
CA SER A 81 6.00 -2.62 -23.68
C SER A 81 7.02 -3.14 -22.66
N ARG A 82 7.25 -2.37 -21.59
CA ARG A 82 8.15 -2.73 -20.49
C ARG A 82 7.57 -3.87 -19.66
N LEU A 83 6.27 -3.81 -19.34
CA LEU A 83 5.55 -4.88 -18.65
C LEU A 83 5.61 -6.19 -19.43
N TRP A 84 5.46 -6.14 -20.75
CA TRP A 84 5.55 -7.33 -21.59
C TRP A 84 6.94 -7.97 -21.56
N GLY A 85 8.00 -7.16 -21.46
CA GLY A 85 9.37 -7.63 -21.25
C GLY A 85 9.56 -8.37 -19.92
N LEU A 86 8.80 -7.98 -18.90
CA LEU A 86 8.86 -8.54 -17.56
C LEU A 86 7.99 -9.80 -17.36
N ARG A 87 7.22 -10.25 -18.36
CA ARG A 87 6.30 -11.40 -18.23
C ARG A 87 6.95 -12.67 -17.63
N ARG A 88 8.22 -12.94 -17.94
CA ARG A 88 8.94 -14.09 -17.38
C ARG A 88 9.25 -13.89 -15.90
N GLU A 89 9.54 -12.67 -15.47
CA GLU A 89 9.73 -12.34 -14.06
C GLU A 89 8.41 -12.36 -13.31
N ILE A 90 7.34 -11.82 -13.90
CA ILE A 90 5.97 -11.83 -13.33
C ILE A 90 5.52 -13.28 -13.06
N PHE A 91 5.46 -14.13 -14.09
CA PHE A 91 4.99 -15.50 -13.94
C PHE A 91 6.03 -16.47 -13.35
N GLY A 92 7.31 -16.12 -13.39
CA GLY A 92 8.39 -16.94 -12.84
C GLY A 92 8.71 -16.58 -11.39
N LEU A 93 9.30 -15.41 -11.17
CA LEU A 93 9.71 -14.95 -9.84
C LEU A 93 8.52 -14.62 -8.95
N GLY A 94 7.51 -13.92 -9.50
CA GLY A 94 6.29 -13.61 -8.74
C GLY A 94 5.60 -14.88 -8.27
N ALA A 95 5.38 -15.86 -9.15
CA ALA A 95 4.62 -17.06 -8.78
C ALA A 95 5.38 -17.91 -7.76
N LEU A 96 6.71 -17.95 -7.91
CA LEU A 96 7.57 -18.59 -6.93
C LEU A 96 7.49 -17.89 -5.57
N GLN A 97 7.57 -16.56 -5.51
CA GLN A 97 7.49 -15.82 -4.25
C GLN A 97 6.12 -16.01 -3.60
N VAL A 98 5.02 -15.79 -4.33
CA VAL A 98 3.66 -15.93 -3.81
C VAL A 98 3.42 -17.34 -3.31
N GLY A 99 3.78 -18.35 -4.11
CA GLY A 99 3.61 -19.76 -3.75
C GLY A 99 4.44 -20.18 -2.55
N VAL A 100 5.73 -19.82 -2.52
CA VAL A 100 6.62 -20.16 -1.39
C VAL A 100 6.19 -19.46 -0.11
N CYS A 101 5.87 -18.17 -0.17
CA CYS A 101 5.38 -17.43 1.00
C CYS A 101 4.04 -17.97 1.49
N ALA A 102 3.10 -18.29 0.59
CA ALA A 102 1.81 -18.88 0.96
C ALA A 102 2.00 -20.21 1.67
N LEU A 103 2.85 -21.09 1.15
CA LEU A 103 3.16 -22.38 1.76
C LEU A 103 3.81 -22.23 3.14
N LEU A 104 4.81 -21.35 3.25
CA LEU A 104 5.50 -21.12 4.53
C LEU A 104 4.56 -20.55 5.58
N LEU A 105 3.76 -19.53 5.25
CA LEU A 105 2.81 -18.91 6.17
C LEU A 105 1.66 -19.86 6.54
N THR A 106 1.20 -20.68 5.60
CA THR A 106 0.26 -21.77 5.90
C THR A 106 0.87 -22.76 6.89
N GLY A 107 2.14 -23.12 6.69
CA GLY A 107 2.89 -24.00 7.59
C GLY A 107 3.00 -23.43 9.00
N VAL A 108 3.20 -22.11 9.15
CA VAL A 108 3.18 -21.42 10.45
C VAL A 108 1.81 -21.54 11.12
N GLY A 109 0.72 -21.33 10.38
CA GLY A 109 -0.64 -21.51 10.91
C GLY A 109 -0.91 -22.94 11.37
N MET A 110 -0.48 -23.93 10.58
CA MET A 110 -0.61 -25.35 10.95
C MET A 110 0.21 -25.70 12.19
N ALA A 111 1.42 -25.16 12.32
CA ALA A 111 2.25 -25.34 13.51
C ALA A 111 1.62 -24.70 14.77
N GLY A 112 0.81 -23.65 14.60
CA GLY A 112 -0.03 -23.06 15.65
C GLY A 112 -1.28 -23.88 16.01
N GLY A 113 -1.52 -25.02 15.35
CA GLY A 113 -2.67 -25.89 15.61
C GLY A 113 -3.94 -25.51 14.85
N PHE A 114 -3.87 -24.56 13.91
CA PHE A 114 -5.03 -24.16 13.10
C PHE A 114 -5.29 -25.17 11.96
N PRO A 115 -6.55 -25.35 11.55
CA PRO A 115 -6.90 -26.13 10.36
C PRO A 115 -6.19 -25.61 9.10
N ILE A 116 -5.92 -26.52 8.16
CA ILE A 116 -5.21 -26.17 6.91
C ILE A 116 -5.91 -25.07 6.11
N ALA A 117 -7.25 -25.08 6.06
CA ALA A 117 -8.02 -24.08 5.34
C ALA A 117 -7.89 -22.68 5.96
N GLN A 118 -7.97 -22.57 7.29
CA GLN A 118 -7.82 -21.29 8.00
C GLN A 118 -6.38 -20.77 7.88
N SER A 119 -5.41 -21.66 8.02
CA SER A 119 -3.99 -21.35 7.87
C SER A 119 -3.66 -20.89 6.45
N PHE A 120 -4.27 -21.51 5.45
CA PHE A 120 -4.10 -21.14 4.04
C PHE A 120 -4.72 -19.77 3.76
N VAL A 121 -5.96 -19.53 4.17
CA VAL A 121 -6.62 -18.23 3.96
C VAL A 121 -5.85 -17.11 4.64
N ALA A 122 -5.42 -17.31 5.89
CA ALA A 122 -4.61 -16.32 6.60
C ALA A 122 -3.26 -16.12 5.91
N GLY A 123 -2.54 -17.21 5.60
CA GLY A 123 -1.24 -17.16 4.95
C GLY A 123 -1.29 -16.49 3.59
N ALA A 124 -2.28 -16.83 2.76
CA ALA A 124 -2.48 -16.26 1.45
C ALA A 124 -2.82 -14.76 1.53
N GLY A 125 -3.59 -14.32 2.54
CA GLY A 125 -3.82 -12.90 2.81
C GLY A 125 -2.54 -12.15 3.21
N PHE A 126 -1.68 -12.76 4.04
CA PHE A 126 -0.40 -12.18 4.47
C PHE A 126 0.69 -12.16 3.39
N VAL A 127 0.54 -12.94 2.31
CA VAL A 127 1.48 -12.90 1.16
C VAL A 127 1.39 -11.58 0.41
N LEU A 128 0.20 -10.98 0.35
CA LEU A 128 -0.05 -9.80 -0.47
C LEU A 128 0.64 -8.56 0.11
N THR A 129 1.39 -7.87 -0.73
CA THR A 129 2.09 -6.64 -0.38
C THR A 129 1.27 -5.42 -0.82
N SER A 130 1.36 -4.32 -0.07
CA SER A 130 0.74 -3.06 -0.50
C SER A 130 1.53 -2.42 -1.65
N THR A 131 1.01 -2.52 -2.87
CA THR A 131 1.61 -1.92 -4.08
C THR A 131 1.87 -0.42 -3.90
N ALA A 132 0.90 0.32 -3.35
CA ALA A 132 1.04 1.76 -3.20
C ALA A 132 2.25 2.16 -2.32
N ILE A 133 2.42 1.46 -1.20
CA ILE A 133 3.52 1.69 -0.24
C ILE A 133 4.87 1.38 -0.89
N VAL A 134 4.98 0.23 -1.55
CA VAL A 134 6.25 -0.20 -2.15
C VAL A 134 6.62 0.68 -3.34
N MET A 135 5.65 1.05 -4.18
CA MET A 135 5.87 1.96 -5.31
C MET A 135 6.36 3.32 -4.84
N GLN A 136 5.73 3.90 -3.82
CA GLN A 136 6.17 5.16 -3.22
C GLN A 136 7.60 5.04 -2.66
N LEU A 137 7.93 3.94 -1.99
CA LEU A 137 9.28 3.72 -1.46
C LEU A 137 10.33 3.60 -2.57
N LEU A 138 10.01 2.91 -3.68
CA LEU A 138 10.90 2.81 -4.84
C LEU A 138 11.07 4.18 -5.52
N GLU A 139 10.02 4.98 -5.59
CA GLU A 139 10.06 6.35 -6.12
C GLU A 139 10.98 7.25 -5.29
N GLU A 140 10.81 7.23 -3.96
CA GLU A 140 11.64 8.02 -3.04
C GLU A 140 13.13 7.67 -3.10
N ARG A 141 13.43 6.42 -3.42
CA ARG A 141 14.81 5.94 -3.60
C ARG A 141 15.32 6.11 -5.02
N GLY A 142 14.48 6.51 -5.98
CA GLY A 142 14.83 6.56 -7.41
C GLY A 142 15.10 5.18 -8.02
N GLU A 143 14.57 4.11 -7.44
CA GLU A 143 14.88 2.72 -7.80
C GLU A 143 13.84 2.08 -8.74
N ILE A 144 12.73 2.76 -9.07
CA ILE A 144 11.68 2.21 -9.95
C ILE A 144 12.25 1.66 -11.26
N ALA A 145 13.17 2.39 -11.88
CA ALA A 145 13.75 1.97 -13.15
C ALA A 145 14.90 0.96 -13.01
N ALA A 146 15.44 0.78 -11.81
CA ALA A 146 16.56 -0.11 -11.57
C ALA A 146 16.14 -1.59 -11.76
N PRO A 147 17.07 -2.50 -12.12
CA PRO A 147 16.75 -3.92 -12.29
C PRO A 147 16.11 -4.56 -11.05
N LYS A 148 16.51 -4.13 -9.84
CA LYS A 148 15.91 -4.58 -8.58
C LYS A 148 14.48 -4.07 -8.41
N GLY A 149 14.23 -2.79 -8.71
CA GLY A 149 12.90 -2.20 -8.67
C GLY A 149 11.95 -2.87 -9.65
N GLN A 150 12.39 -3.13 -10.88
CA GLN A 150 11.58 -3.84 -11.89
C GLN A 150 11.18 -5.26 -11.46
N ARG A 151 12.06 -5.98 -10.76
CA ARG A 151 11.72 -7.30 -10.18
C ARG A 151 10.66 -7.18 -9.09
N ILE A 152 10.80 -6.19 -8.20
CA ILE A 152 9.81 -5.92 -7.14
C ILE A 152 8.45 -5.60 -7.77
N VAL A 153 8.42 -4.70 -8.76
CA VAL A 153 7.20 -4.36 -9.51
C VAL A 153 6.59 -5.60 -10.16
N SER A 154 7.41 -6.49 -10.72
CA SER A 154 6.91 -7.73 -11.34
C SER A 154 6.22 -8.67 -10.33
N VAL A 155 6.72 -8.71 -9.09
CA VAL A 155 6.09 -9.47 -8.00
C VAL A 155 4.76 -8.81 -7.59
N LEU A 156 4.76 -7.49 -7.36
CA LEU A 156 3.56 -6.74 -6.99
C LEU A 156 2.42 -6.90 -8.01
N LEU A 157 2.75 -6.87 -9.30
CA LEU A 157 1.76 -7.08 -10.37
C LEU A 157 1.16 -8.48 -10.35
N LEU A 158 1.94 -9.50 -9.97
CA LEU A 158 1.38 -10.83 -9.81
C LEU A 158 0.51 -10.92 -8.56
N GLU A 159 0.93 -10.32 -7.44
CA GLU A 159 0.11 -10.25 -6.21
C GLU A 159 -1.24 -9.58 -6.49
N ASP A 160 -1.25 -8.45 -7.21
CA ASP A 160 -2.46 -7.75 -7.64
C ASP A 160 -3.34 -8.61 -8.57
N LEU A 161 -2.75 -9.45 -9.43
CA LEU A 161 -3.52 -10.38 -10.28
C LEU A 161 -4.04 -11.58 -9.47
N ALA A 162 -3.26 -12.05 -8.50
CA ALA A 162 -3.56 -13.21 -7.67
C ALA A 162 -4.65 -12.93 -6.63
N ILE A 163 -4.90 -11.67 -6.28
CA ILE A 163 -5.91 -11.30 -5.29
C ILE A 163 -7.33 -11.72 -5.71
N VAL A 164 -7.66 -11.62 -7.01
CA VAL A 164 -8.99 -11.95 -7.54
C VAL A 164 -9.34 -13.43 -7.31
N PRO A 165 -8.53 -14.41 -7.76
CA PRO A 165 -8.80 -15.82 -7.48
C PRO A 165 -8.62 -16.22 -6.01
N LEU A 166 -7.89 -15.43 -5.20
CA LEU A 166 -7.74 -15.69 -3.76
C LEU A 166 -9.00 -15.35 -2.97
N LEU A 167 -9.71 -14.30 -3.40
CA LEU A 167 -10.87 -13.73 -2.71
C LEU A 167 -12.22 -14.20 -3.29
N ALA A 168 -12.22 -14.76 -4.51
CA ALA A 168 -13.40 -15.31 -5.18
C ALA A 168 -13.72 -16.74 -4.70
#